data_AF-A0A238ZCM8-F1
#
_entry.id   AF-A0A238ZCM8-F1
#
_cell.length_a   1.000
_cell.length_b   1.000
_cell.length_c   1.000
_cell.angle_alpha   90.00
_cell.angle_beta   90.00
_cell.angle_gamma   90.00
#
_symmetry.space_group_name_H-M   'P 1'
#
loop_
_entity.id
_entity.type
_entity.pdbx_description
1 polymer ?
#
loop_
_entity_poly.entity_id
_entity_poly.type
_entity_poly.pdbx_seq_one_letter_code
_entity_poly.pdbx_strand_id
1 'polypeptide(L)' 'MTEFRYSAAERCTWCSMRAVLPSEDAADRIVAASGGRLMKYRCPVDDGWHLSYPATEHATLIDPR' A
#
# COMPACT_ATOMS: atom_id res chain seq x y z
N MET A 1 0.83 -12.52 18.90
CA MET A 1 0.99 -11.46 17.87
C MET A 1 -0.31 -11.41 17.09
N THR A 2 -1.05 -10.32 17.18
CA THR A 2 -2.34 -10.16 16.50
C THR A 2 -2.08 -10.12 14.99
N GLU A 3 -2.72 -11.01 14.25
CA GLU A 3 -2.56 -11.10 12.80
C GLU A 3 -3.09 -9.81 12.15
N PHE A 4 -2.24 -9.09 11.43
CA PHE A 4 -2.63 -7.86 10.75
C PHE A 4 -3.63 -8.18 9.64
N ARG A 5 -4.84 -7.62 9.72
CA ARG A 5 -5.88 -7.75 8.69
C ARG A 5 -5.91 -6.51 7.83
N TYR A 6 -5.43 -6.63 6.59
CA TYR A 6 -5.38 -5.52 5.64
C TYR A 6 -6.74 -4.81 5.45
N SER A 7 -7.84 -5.56 5.39
CA SER A 7 -9.19 -4.99 5.22
C SER A 7 -9.68 -4.15 6.39
N ALA A 8 -9.12 -4.35 7.58
CA ALA A 8 -9.46 -3.62 8.80
C ALA A 8 -8.42 -2.51 9.12
N ALA A 9 -7.40 -2.34 8.27
CA ALA A 9 -6.39 -1.32 8.46
C ALA A 9 -7.00 0.09 8.33
N GLU A 10 -6.48 1.02 9.13
CA GLU A 10 -6.81 2.44 9.03
C GLU A 10 -6.52 2.96 7.63
N ARG A 11 -7.29 3.95 7.19
CA ARG A 11 -7.25 4.49 5.83
C ARG A 11 -6.76 5.92 5.89
N CYS A 12 -5.62 6.21 5.25
CA CYS A 12 -5.10 7.56 5.19
C CYS A 12 -5.91 8.38 4.18
N THR A 13 -6.60 9.41 4.67
CA THR A 13 -7.44 10.30 3.84
C THR A 13 -6.61 11.15 2.88
N TRP A 14 -5.37 11.48 3.24
CA TRP A 14 -4.43 12.22 2.39
C TRP A 14 -3.89 11.38 1.24
N CYS A 15 -3.65 10.08 1.48
CA CYS A 15 -3.11 9.16 0.50
C CYS A 15 -4.21 8.45 -0.30
N SER A 16 -5.31 9.13 -0.63
CA SER A 16 -6.44 8.58 -1.40
C SER A 16 -7.07 7.33 -0.77
N MET A 17 -7.32 7.35 0.54
CA MET A 17 -7.92 6.24 1.30
C MET A 17 -7.10 4.94 1.25
N ARG A 18 -5.77 5.05 1.12
CA ARG A 18 -4.89 3.87 1.18
C ARG A 18 -4.81 3.32 2.59
N ALA A 19 -4.72 1.99 2.67
CA ALA A 19 -4.49 1.30 3.93
C ALA A 19 -3.12 1.72 4.50
N VAL A 20 -3.12 2.02 5.80
CA VAL A 20 -1.94 2.34 6.59
C VAL A 20 -1.51 1.08 7.34
N LEU A 21 -0.34 0.57 7.00
CA LEU A 21 0.27 -0.54 7.72
C LEU A 21 1.07 0.02 8.90
N PRO A 22 0.96 -0.59 10.09
CA PRO A 22 1.55 -0.05 11.31
C PRO A 22 3.08 -0.20 11.38
N SER A 23 3.69 -0.96 10.47
CA SER A 23 5.12 -1.26 10.50
C SER A 23 5.64 -1.63 9.12
N GLU A 24 6.92 -1.37 8.89
CA GLU A 24 7.60 -1.73 7.64
C GLU A 24 7.59 -3.25 7.42
N ASP A 25 7.84 -4.03 8.47
CA ASP A 25 7.83 -5.50 8.45
C ASP A 25 6.47 -6.07 7.97
N ALA A 26 5.36 -5.43 8.35
CA ALA A 26 4.05 -5.82 7.84
C ALA A 26 3.92 -5.54 6.33
N ALA A 27 4.50 -4.44 5.85
CA ALA A 27 4.55 -4.12 4.42
C ALA A 27 5.45 -5.09 3.65
N ASP A 28 6.63 -5.44 4.18
CA ASP A 28 7.54 -6.41 3.58
C ASP A 28 6.89 -7.77 3.39
N ARG A 29 6.17 -8.28 4.41
CA ARG A 29 5.47 -9.57 4.29
C ARG A 29 4.48 -9.57 3.12
N ILE A 30 3.74 -8.49 2.92
CA ILE A 30 2.76 -8.40 1.83
C ILE A 30 3.47 -8.20 0.47
N VAL A 31 4.52 -7.39 0.41
CA VAL A 31 5.34 -7.23 -0.80
C VAL A 31 5.96 -8.57 -1.21
N ALA A 32 6.56 -9.30 -0.28
CA ALA A 32 7.13 -10.62 -0.52
C ALA A 32 6.07 -11.63 -0.98
N ALA A 33 4.92 -11.68 -0.29
CA ALA A 33 3.79 -12.53 -0.66
C ALA A 33 3.21 -12.19 -2.05
N SER A 34 3.35 -10.94 -2.51
CA SER A 34 2.89 -10.52 -3.83
C SER A 34 3.79 -10.99 -4.98
N GLY A 35 4.97 -11.55 -4.69
CA GLY A 35 5.94 -11.95 -5.70
C GLY A 35 6.56 -10.77 -6.47
N GLY A 36 6.79 -9.65 -5.79
CA GLY A 36 7.38 -8.44 -6.39
C GLY A 36 6.41 -7.57 -7.19
N ARG A 37 5.10 -7.87 -7.11
CA ARG A 37 4.06 -7.07 -7.76
C ARG A 37 3.83 -5.76 -7.03
N LEU A 38 3.80 -5.79 -5.69
CA LEU A 38 3.56 -4.61 -4.87
C LEU A 38 4.87 -3.92 -4.49
N MET A 39 4.81 -2.60 -4.37
CA MET A 39 5.86 -1.77 -3.80
C MET A 39 5.37 -1.18 -2.48
N LYS A 40 6.26 -1.07 -1.49
CA LYS A 40 5.99 -0.36 -0.23
C LYS A 40 6.58 1.05 -0.26
N TYR A 41 5.93 1.98 0.41
CA TYR A 41 6.46 3.33 0.64
C TYR A 41 5.93 3.90 1.95
N ARG A 42 6.66 4.82 2.56
CA ARG A 42 6.26 5.46 3.82
C ARG A 42 5.16 6.49 3.57
N CYS A 43 4.17 6.55 4.46
CA CYS A 43 3.17 7.61 4.43
C CYS A 43 3.86 8.98 4.66
N PRO A 44 3.55 10.01 3.86
CA PRO A 44 4.13 11.34 4.04
C PRO A 44 3.55 12.13 5.22
N VAL A 45 2.38 11.73 5.73
CA VAL A 45 1.64 12.48 6.77
C VAL A 45 1.45 11.71 8.08
N ASP A 46 1.71 10.40 8.09
CA ASP A 46 1.59 9.51 9.25
C ASP A 46 2.84 8.63 9.37
N ASP A 47 3.06 8.03 10.53
CA ASP A 47 4.19 7.10 10.77
C ASP A 47 3.95 5.68 10.24
N GLY A 48 3.15 5.54 9.17
CA GLY A 48 2.74 4.25 8.62
C GLY A 48 3.31 3.95 7.24
N TRP A 49 2.99 2.75 6.74
CA TRP A 49 3.43 2.28 5.42
C TRP A 49 2.25 2.03 4.50
N HIS A 50 2.45 2.29 3.21
CA HIS A 50 1.47 2.05 2.16
C HIS A 50 2.00 1.05 1.15
N LEU A 51 1.08 0.43 0.43
CA LEU A 51 1.36 -0.44 -0.70
C LEU A 51 0.83 0.18 -1.99
N SER A 52 1.57 0.00 -3.08
CA SER A 52 1.19 0.41 -4.44
C SER A 52 1.38 -0.76 -5.41
N TYR A 53 0.45 -0.90 -6.36
CA TYR A 53 0.59 -1.82 -7.48
C TYR A 53 0.91 -1.02 -8.76
N PRO A 54 2.19 -0.86 -9.13
CA PRO A 54 2.58 0.05 -10.21
C PRO A 54 1.93 -0.27 -11.56
N ALA A 55 1.63 -1.55 -11.84
CA ALA A 55 1.06 -1.96 -13.13
C ALA A 55 -0.36 -1.42 -13.38
N THR A 56 -1.16 -1.16 -12.35
CA THR A 56 -2.49 -0.52 -12.50
C THR A 56 -2.46 0.96 -12.15
N GLU A 57 -1.57 1.36 -11.25
CA GLU A 57 -1.53 2.73 -10.73
C GLU A 57 -0.84 3.70 -11.71
N HIS A 58 -0.01 3.18 -12.63
CA HIS A 58 0.53 3.93 -13.77
C HIS A 58 -0.27 3.76 -15.07
N ALA A 59 -1.38 3.01 -15.06
CA ALA A 59 -2.21 2.82 -16.26
C ALA A 59 -3.01 4.08 -16.66
N THR A 60 -3.02 5.13 -15.84
CA THR A 60 -3.77 6.38 -16.07
C THR A 60 -3.13 7.33 -17.10
N LEU A 61 -2.10 6.92 -17.84
CA LEU A 61 -1.48 7.75 -18.90
C LEU A 61 -1.78 7.30 -20.34
N ILE A 62 -2.64 6.30 -20.56
CA ILE A 62 -3.09 5.94 -21.92
C ILE A 62 -4.61 5.71 -21.93
N ASP A 63 -5.38 6.79 -22.01
CA ASP A 63 -6.72 6.79 -22.64
C ASP A 63 -6.64 7.70 -23.87
N PRO A 64 -6.46 7.14 -25.08
CA PRO A 64 -6.73 7.85 -26.33
C PRO A 64 -8.16 7.50 -26.77
N ARG A 65 -9.14 8.26 -26.28
CA ARG A 65 -10.39 8.43 -27.02
C ARG A 65 -10.31 9.63 -27.95
#